data_AF-A0A250JPH0-F1
#
_entry.id   AF-A0A250JPH0-F1
#
_cell.length_a   1.000
_cell.length_b   1.000
_cell.length_c   1.000
_cell.angle_alpha   90.00
_cell.angle_beta   90.00
_cell.angle_gamma   90.00
#
_symmetry.space_group_name_H-M   'P 1'
#
loop_
_entity.id
_entity.type
_entity.pdbx_description
1 polymer ?
#
loop_
_entity_poly.entity_id
_entity_poly.type
_entity_poly.pdbx_seq_one_letter_code
_entity_poly.pdbx_strand_id
1 'polypeptide(L)'
;MLLRRIVARVALAQVREQDAAWHPDQRDCAGLIRFAFRSAYKQVAPERLSTPLWRDGRGRPSDFADAEVLLQRNFQLLGRDDATRESLRTGDVLAFRQEQDAGPIFHLMLVVRPEDRAHAPARVVYHPGEKGAAVRTGVLQNLATEAPLEWRPVPRNASFLGFFRFKEWMS
;
A
#
# COMPACT_ATOMS: atom_id res chain seq x y z
N MET A 1 -12.17 9.61 8.41
CA MET A 1 -13.16 8.97 7.51
C MET A 1 -13.04 9.44 6.05
N LEU A 2 -12.91 10.74 5.77
CA LEU A 2 -12.78 11.25 4.39
C LEU A 2 -11.42 10.94 3.73
N LEU A 3 -10.30 11.20 4.41
CA LEU A 3 -8.96 11.00 3.82
C LEU A 3 -8.72 9.56 3.33
N ARG A 4 -9.03 8.56 4.16
CA ARG A 4 -8.94 7.13 3.77
C ARG A 4 -9.82 6.81 2.56
N ARG A 5 -11.01 7.41 2.46
CA ARG A 5 -11.92 7.26 1.32
C ARG A 5 -11.31 7.83 0.03
N ILE A 6 -10.65 8.99 0.11
CA ILE A 6 -9.94 9.55 -1.06
C ILE A 6 -8.78 8.65 -1.46
N VAL A 7 -8.00 8.12 -0.50
CA VAL A 7 -6.91 7.16 -0.79
C VAL A 7 -7.43 5.95 -1.57
N ALA A 8 -8.52 5.33 -1.12
CA ALA A 8 -9.16 4.25 -1.86
C ALA A 8 -9.55 4.65 -3.28
N ARG A 9 -10.21 5.80 -3.44
CA ARG A 9 -10.68 6.27 -4.74
C ARG A 9 -9.52 6.51 -5.71
N VAL A 10 -8.46 7.18 -5.25
CA VAL A 10 -7.27 7.46 -6.07
C VAL A 10 -6.61 6.15 -6.50
N ALA A 11 -6.41 5.22 -5.57
CA ALA A 11 -5.79 3.94 -5.88
C ALA A 11 -6.63 3.11 -6.86
N LEU A 12 -7.95 3.02 -6.65
CA LEU A 12 -8.86 2.30 -7.54
C LEU A 12 -8.95 2.94 -8.94
N ALA A 13 -8.82 4.27 -9.05
CA ALA A 13 -8.78 4.94 -10.34
C ALA A 13 -7.59 4.46 -11.20
N GLN A 14 -6.44 4.18 -10.56
CA GLN A 14 -5.23 3.71 -11.27
C GLN A 14 -5.39 2.33 -11.90
N VAL A 15 -6.35 1.53 -11.43
CA VAL A 15 -6.70 0.22 -12.03
C VAL A 15 -7.34 0.40 -13.41
N ARG A 16 -8.13 1.47 -13.59
CA ARG A 16 -8.81 1.76 -14.86
C ARG A 16 -7.86 2.45 -15.83
N GLU A 17 -7.25 3.53 -15.35
CA GLU A 17 -6.34 4.36 -16.14
C GLU A 17 -5.35 5.02 -15.19
N GLN A 18 -4.06 4.84 -15.47
CA GLN A 18 -3.01 5.45 -14.66
C GLN A 18 -2.94 6.95 -14.96
N ASP A 19 -3.12 7.75 -13.90
CA ASP A 19 -3.17 9.20 -13.97
C ASP A 19 -1.87 9.78 -14.55
N ALA A 20 -1.98 10.74 -15.46
CA ALA A 20 -0.85 11.44 -16.06
C ALA A 20 -0.01 12.20 -15.01
N ALA A 21 -0.62 12.60 -13.89
CA ALA A 21 0.08 13.21 -12.76
C ALA A 21 0.95 12.20 -11.98
N TRP A 22 0.76 10.90 -12.17
CA TRP A 22 1.63 9.86 -11.60
C TRP A 22 2.82 9.61 -12.53
N HIS A 23 3.97 10.17 -12.14
CA HIS A 23 5.21 10.12 -12.92
C HIS A 23 5.58 8.69 -13.34
N PRO A 24 5.88 8.42 -14.64
CA PRO A 24 6.16 7.09 -15.15
C PRO A 24 7.24 6.31 -14.39
N ASP A 25 8.34 6.98 -14.02
CA ASP A 25 9.44 6.34 -13.27
C ASP A 25 9.10 6.02 -11.81
N GLN A 26 7.93 6.42 -11.33
CA GLN A 26 7.42 6.06 -10.01
C GLN A 26 6.21 5.13 -10.12
N ARG A 27 5.92 4.56 -11.30
CA ARG A 27 4.84 3.58 -11.47
C ARG A 27 5.33 2.22 -11.03
N ASP A 28 5.41 2.06 -9.72
CA ASP A 28 5.77 0.84 -9.02
C ASP A 28 4.87 0.65 -7.79
N CYS A 29 5.08 -0.44 -7.03
CA CYS A 29 4.24 -0.75 -5.87
C CYS A 29 4.30 0.34 -4.77
N ALA A 30 5.49 0.87 -4.45
CA ALA A 30 5.66 1.93 -3.46
C ALA A 30 5.18 3.29 -3.98
N GLY A 31 5.38 3.55 -5.26
CA GLY A 31 4.90 4.72 -5.96
C GLY A 31 3.38 4.81 -5.97
N LEU A 32 2.66 3.69 -6.09
CA LEU A 32 1.20 3.66 -5.94
C LEU A 32 0.79 4.14 -4.53
N ILE A 33 1.46 3.66 -3.48
CA ILE A 33 1.20 4.09 -2.09
C ILE A 33 1.45 5.60 -1.97
N ARG A 34 2.62 6.06 -2.42
CA ARG A 34 3.01 7.47 -2.34
C ARG A 34 2.03 8.36 -3.09
N PHE A 35 1.69 7.99 -4.32
CA PHE A 35 0.76 8.72 -5.17
C PHE A 35 -0.64 8.78 -4.54
N ALA A 36 -1.20 7.65 -4.11
CA ALA A 36 -2.53 7.60 -3.52
C ALA A 36 -2.65 8.46 -2.25
N PHE A 37 -1.66 8.38 -1.36
CA PHE A 37 -1.64 9.16 -0.12
C PHE A 37 -1.44 10.65 -0.41
N ARG A 38 -0.42 11.01 -1.20
CA ARG A 38 -0.13 12.43 -1.49
C ARG A 38 -1.30 13.10 -2.22
N SER A 39 -1.91 12.42 -3.18
CA SER A 39 -3.10 12.92 -3.89
C SER A 39 -4.30 13.10 -2.95
N ALA A 40 -4.50 12.18 -2.00
CA ALA A 40 -5.55 12.29 -1.02
C ALA A 40 -5.34 13.47 -0.05
N TYR A 41 -4.13 13.66 0.46
CA TYR A 41 -3.79 14.81 1.30
C TYR A 41 -3.94 16.12 0.53
N LYS A 42 -3.47 16.19 -0.72
CA LYS A 42 -3.62 17.37 -1.58
C LYS A 42 -5.09 17.80 -1.72
N GLN A 43 -6.03 16.85 -1.73
CA GLN A 43 -7.46 17.13 -1.86
C GLN A 43 -8.14 17.51 -0.54
N VAL A 44 -7.71 16.92 0.58
CA VAL A 44 -8.46 16.99 1.86
C VAL A 44 -7.81 17.89 2.89
N ALA A 45 -6.48 17.95 2.90
CA ALA A 45 -5.66 18.65 3.89
C ALA A 45 -4.34 19.10 3.24
N PRO A 46 -4.39 19.97 2.21
CA PRO A 46 -3.19 20.39 1.47
C PRO A 46 -2.15 21.07 2.35
N GLU A 47 -2.55 21.74 3.43
CA GLU A 47 -1.67 22.36 4.41
C GLU A 47 -0.76 21.34 5.12
N ARG A 48 -1.20 20.08 5.26
CA ARG A 48 -0.33 19.01 5.76
C ARG A 48 0.86 18.78 4.84
N LEU A 49 0.74 19.05 3.54
CA LEU A 49 1.83 18.89 2.57
C LEU A 49 2.84 20.06 2.58
N SER A 50 2.73 21.01 3.52
CA SER A 50 3.78 22.01 3.78
C SER A 50 5.11 21.38 4.22
N THR A 51 5.06 20.15 4.74
CA THR A 51 6.23 19.29 4.93
C THR A 51 6.00 17.95 4.26
N PRO A 52 7.06 17.25 3.79
CA PRO A 52 6.90 15.96 3.15
C PRO A 52 6.20 14.92 4.04
N LEU A 53 5.41 14.05 3.42
CA LEU A 53 4.70 12.97 4.11
C LEU A 53 5.62 11.86 4.59
N TRP A 54 6.74 11.65 3.90
CA TRP A 54 7.62 10.51 4.14
C TRP A 54 8.90 10.93 4.85
N ARG A 55 9.54 9.94 5.45
CA ARG A 55 10.91 10.00 5.96
C ARG A 55 11.80 9.12 5.09
N ASP A 56 12.98 9.62 4.76
CA ASP A 56 14.03 8.89 4.06
C ASP A 56 14.72 7.85 4.97
N GLY A 57 15.69 7.09 4.43
CA GLY A 57 16.44 6.09 5.20
C GLY A 57 17.19 6.65 6.43
N ARG A 58 17.51 7.95 6.43
CA ARG A 58 18.12 8.68 7.56
C ARG A 58 17.09 9.28 8.52
N GLY A 59 15.80 9.08 8.26
CA GLY A 59 14.70 9.59 9.07
C GLY A 59 14.31 11.05 8.81
N ARG A 60 14.88 11.69 7.79
CA ARG A 60 14.61 13.10 7.45
C ARG A 60 13.36 13.22 6.56
N PRO A 61 12.57 14.31 6.65
CA PRO A 61 11.45 14.52 5.74
C PRO A 61 11.88 14.44 4.26
N SER A 62 11.11 13.71 3.44
CA SER A 62 11.37 13.46 2.03
C SER A 62 10.08 13.23 1.25
N ASP A 63 10.01 13.71 0.01
CA ASP A 63 8.90 13.43 -0.91
C ASP A 63 8.97 12.00 -1.49
N PHE A 64 10.10 11.32 -1.31
CA PHE A 64 10.37 9.99 -1.83
C PHE A 64 10.79 9.02 -0.72
N ALA A 65 10.25 7.81 -0.77
CA ALA A 65 10.70 6.64 -0.04
C ALA A 65 10.35 5.40 -0.87
N ASP A 66 11.31 4.49 -1.08
CA ASP A 66 11.03 3.19 -1.71
C ASP A 66 10.23 2.27 -0.76
N ALA A 67 9.90 1.06 -1.23
CA ALA A 67 9.09 0.11 -0.46
C ALA A 67 9.72 -0.26 0.89
N GLU A 68 11.04 -0.48 0.93
CA GLU A 68 11.74 -0.84 2.15
C GLU A 68 11.72 0.31 3.17
N VAL A 69 12.08 1.52 2.71
CA VAL A 69 12.11 2.72 3.56
C VAL A 69 10.70 3.09 4.05
N LEU A 70 9.67 2.91 3.22
CA LEU A 70 8.28 3.09 3.64
C LEU A 70 7.95 2.19 4.84
N LEU A 71 8.26 0.89 4.74
CA LEU A 71 8.00 -0.06 5.82
C LEU A 71 8.80 0.26 7.08
N GLN A 72 10.09 0.56 6.96
CA GLN A 72 10.96 0.77 8.11
C GLN A 72 10.67 2.09 8.85
N ARG A 73 10.39 3.17 8.10
CA ARG A 73 10.34 4.53 8.66
C ARG A 73 8.94 5.09 8.76
N ASN A 74 8.05 4.76 7.83
CA ASN A 74 6.79 5.47 7.64
C ASN A 74 5.56 4.66 8.08
N PHE A 75 5.68 3.34 8.09
CA PHE A 75 4.62 2.43 8.44
C PHE A 75 4.94 1.65 9.74
N GLN A 76 3.89 1.27 10.46
CA GLN A 76 3.94 0.48 11.69
C GLN A 76 3.37 -0.90 11.40
N LEU A 77 4.09 -1.97 11.78
CA LEU A 77 3.57 -3.33 11.72
C LEU A 77 2.38 -3.46 12.68
N LEU A 78 1.26 -3.97 12.16
CA LEU A 78 0.06 -4.31 12.91
C LEU A 78 0.07 -5.76 13.38
N GLY A 79 0.63 -6.66 12.57
CA GLY A 79 0.61 -8.10 12.82
C GLY A 79 0.58 -8.90 11.51
N ARG A 80 0.49 -10.23 11.63
CA ARG A 80 0.47 -11.17 10.49
C ARG A 80 -0.73 -12.11 10.51
N ASP A 81 -1.50 -12.12 11.59
CA ASP A 81 -2.58 -13.08 11.85
C ASP A 81 -3.94 -12.65 11.26
N ASP A 82 -4.90 -13.56 11.34
CA ASP A 82 -6.26 -13.34 10.85
C ASP A 82 -7.01 -12.25 11.64
N ALA A 83 -6.79 -12.16 12.95
CA ALA A 83 -7.37 -11.10 13.77
C ALA A 83 -6.91 -9.71 13.29
N THR A 84 -5.63 -9.56 12.97
CA THR A 84 -5.08 -8.36 12.36
C THR A 84 -5.72 -8.10 11.01
N ARG A 85 -5.83 -9.13 10.16
CA ARG A 85 -6.45 -9.05 8.82
C ARG A 85 -7.89 -8.53 8.87
N GLU A 86 -8.66 -8.96 9.85
CA GLU A 86 -10.05 -8.52 10.05
C GLU A 86 -10.13 -7.05 10.49
N SER A 87 -9.16 -6.60 11.29
CA SER A 87 -9.06 -5.23 11.81
C SER A 87 -8.59 -4.18 10.78
N LEU A 88 -8.15 -4.62 9.60
CA LEU A 88 -7.58 -3.72 8.58
C LEU A 88 -8.55 -2.63 8.15
N ARG A 89 -7.99 -1.49 7.80
CA ARG A 89 -8.68 -0.28 7.35
C ARG A 89 -8.12 0.13 5.99
N THR A 90 -8.92 0.85 5.20
CA THR A 90 -8.47 1.41 3.92
C THR A 90 -7.19 2.23 4.08
N GLY A 91 -6.19 1.94 3.27
CA GLY A 91 -4.87 2.55 3.31
C GLY A 91 -3.86 1.89 4.23
N ASP A 92 -4.26 0.83 4.95
CA ASP A 92 -3.27 -0.12 5.45
C ASP A 92 -2.64 -0.87 4.25
N VAL A 93 -1.46 -1.46 4.43
CA VAL A 93 -0.73 -2.15 3.36
C VAL A 93 -0.34 -3.55 3.78
N LEU A 94 -0.37 -4.49 2.83
CA LEU A 94 0.30 -5.76 2.97
C LEU A 94 1.70 -5.63 2.40
N ALA A 95 2.67 -6.26 3.05
CA ALA A 95 4.06 -6.21 2.64
C ALA A 95 4.64 -7.61 2.45
N PHE A 96 5.40 -7.76 1.38
CA PHE A 96 6.15 -8.96 1.07
C PHE A 96 7.62 -8.61 0.81
N ARG A 97 8.50 -9.58 1.06
CA ARG A 97 9.92 -9.53 0.71
C ARG A 97 10.30 -10.84 0.04
N GLN A 98 10.94 -10.74 -1.12
CA GLN A 98 11.50 -11.88 -1.85
C GLN A 98 13.01 -11.71 -1.95
N GLU A 99 13.76 -12.78 -1.73
CA GLU A 99 15.19 -12.80 -2.01
C GLU A 99 15.41 -13.04 -3.51
N GLN A 100 16.28 -12.24 -4.12
CA GLN A 100 16.73 -12.40 -5.50
C GLN A 100 18.24 -12.22 -5.56
N ASP A 101 18.86 -12.64 -6.66
CA ASP A 101 20.33 -12.55 -6.84
C ASP A 101 20.85 -11.11 -6.71
N ALA A 102 20.06 -10.12 -7.13
CA ALA A 102 20.38 -8.70 -7.03
C ALA A 102 20.07 -8.07 -5.65
N GLY A 103 19.61 -8.87 -4.69
CA GLY A 103 19.18 -8.43 -3.36
C GLY A 103 17.68 -8.56 -3.12
N PRO A 104 17.21 -8.21 -1.91
CA PRO A 104 15.81 -8.37 -1.55
C PRO A 104 14.92 -7.38 -2.30
N ILE A 105 13.80 -7.87 -2.82
CA ILE A 105 12.75 -7.06 -3.43
C ILE A 105 11.55 -7.00 -2.51
N PHE A 106 11.09 -5.78 -2.24
CA PHE A 106 9.90 -5.53 -1.44
C PHE A 106 8.70 -5.23 -2.33
N HIS A 107 7.54 -5.75 -1.95
CA HIS A 107 6.29 -5.52 -2.68
C HIS A 107 5.18 -5.12 -1.73
N LEU A 108 4.47 -4.05 -2.10
CA LEU A 108 3.40 -3.46 -1.29
C LEU A 108 2.06 -3.57 -2.02
N MET A 109 1.02 -3.92 -1.26
CA MET A 109 -0.36 -3.91 -1.75
C MET A 109 -1.23 -3.07 -0.82
N LEU A 110 -1.96 -2.09 -1.39
CA LEU A 110 -2.84 -1.19 -0.65
C LEU A 110 -4.17 -1.87 -0.33
N VAL A 111 -4.57 -1.90 0.93
CA VAL A 111 -5.89 -2.37 1.35
C VAL A 111 -6.94 -1.31 1.02
N VAL A 112 -8.00 -1.71 0.35
CA VAL A 112 -9.19 -0.90 0.10
C VAL A 112 -10.41 -1.64 0.63
N ARG A 113 -11.08 -1.05 1.61
CA ARG A 113 -12.36 -1.55 2.14
C ARG A 113 -13.51 -0.67 1.62
N PRO A 114 -14.65 -1.28 1.26
CA PRO A 114 -15.86 -0.51 0.98
C PRO A 114 -16.31 0.23 2.24
N GLU A 115 -17.03 1.34 2.03
CA GLU A 115 -17.62 2.12 3.11
C GLU A 115 -18.65 1.31 3.89
N ASP A 116 -19.45 0.51 3.16
CA ASP A 116 -20.37 -0.45 3.74
C ASP A 116 -19.81 -1.87 3.60
N ARG A 117 -19.46 -2.48 4.74
CA ARG A 117 -18.89 -3.83 4.81
C ARG A 117 -19.90 -4.93 4.44
N ALA A 118 -21.21 -4.66 4.49
CA ALA A 118 -22.23 -5.63 4.11
C ALA A 118 -22.33 -5.83 2.59
N HIS A 119 -21.78 -4.89 1.81
CA HIS A 119 -22.01 -4.84 0.36
C HIS A 119 -20.84 -5.34 -0.49
N ALA A 120 -19.61 -5.39 0.04
CA ALA A 120 -18.47 -5.91 -0.72
C ALA A 120 -17.31 -6.41 0.17
N PRO A 121 -16.51 -7.38 -0.31
CA PRO A 121 -15.31 -7.81 0.39
C PRO A 121 -14.20 -6.75 0.32
N ALA A 122 -13.28 -6.79 1.29
CA ALA A 122 -12.05 -6.00 1.23
C ALA A 122 -11.21 -6.42 0.02
N ARG A 123 -10.60 -5.43 -0.64
CA ARG A 123 -9.74 -5.62 -1.80
C ARG A 123 -8.32 -5.17 -1.49
N VAL A 124 -7.40 -5.61 -2.32
CA VAL A 124 -6.08 -5.00 -2.45
C VAL A 124 -5.95 -4.34 -3.81
N VAL A 125 -5.12 -3.30 -3.89
CA VAL A 125 -4.73 -2.62 -5.12
C VAL A 125 -3.21 -2.53 -5.14
N TYR A 126 -2.57 -2.94 -6.22
CA TYR A 126 -1.12 -3.01 -6.31
C TYR A 126 -0.62 -2.83 -7.74
N HIS A 127 0.58 -2.28 -7.88
CA HIS A 127 1.32 -2.28 -9.13
C HIS A 127 2.29 -3.46 -9.13
N PRO A 128 2.31 -4.32 -10.17
CA PRO A 128 3.06 -5.58 -10.13
C PRO A 128 4.59 -5.38 -10.17
N GLY A 129 5.08 -4.26 -10.71
CA GLY A 129 6.48 -3.83 -10.62
C GLY A 129 7.20 -3.79 -11.97
N GLU A 130 6.65 -4.43 -12.99
CA GLU A 130 7.19 -4.33 -14.35
C GLU A 130 6.89 -2.95 -14.97
N LYS A 131 7.87 -2.40 -15.70
CA LYS A 131 7.72 -1.10 -16.36
C LYS A 131 6.56 -1.15 -17.37
N GLY A 132 5.64 -0.20 -17.26
CA GLY A 132 4.47 -0.10 -18.14
C GLY A 132 3.32 -1.05 -17.81
N ALA A 133 3.43 -1.84 -16.73
CA ALA A 133 2.33 -2.70 -16.30
C ALA A 133 1.14 -1.89 -15.77
N ALA A 134 -0.06 -2.46 -15.94
CA ALA A 134 -1.28 -1.91 -15.35
C ALA A 134 -1.36 -2.21 -13.84
N VAL A 135 -1.99 -1.32 -13.08
CA VAL A 135 -2.34 -1.57 -11.67
C VAL A 135 -3.41 -2.66 -11.61
N ARG A 136 -3.26 -3.59 -10.67
CA ARG A 136 -4.16 -4.73 -10.48
C ARG A 136 -4.93 -4.59 -9.17
N THR A 137 -6.04 -5.31 -9.08
CA THR A 137 -6.82 -5.45 -7.85
C THR A 137 -7.31 -6.87 -7.65
N GLY A 138 -7.37 -7.32 -6.40
CA GLY A 138 -7.87 -8.65 -6.03
C GLY A 138 -8.66 -8.60 -4.73
N VAL A 139 -9.44 -9.65 -4.45
CA VAL A 139 -10.13 -9.80 -3.17
C VAL A 139 -9.13 -10.26 -2.11
N LEU A 140 -9.05 -9.53 -0.99
CA LEU A 140 -8.07 -9.79 0.07
C LEU A 140 -8.20 -11.20 0.66
N GLN A 141 -9.44 -11.67 0.83
CA GLN A 141 -9.68 -13.00 1.37
C GLN A 141 -9.19 -14.11 0.43
N ASN A 142 -9.43 -13.97 -0.87
CA ASN A 142 -9.01 -14.94 -1.88
C ASN A 142 -7.49 -15.02 -1.99
N LEU A 143 -6.76 -13.92 -1.80
CA LEU A 143 -5.28 -13.93 -1.84
C LEU A 143 -4.66 -14.93 -0.84
N ALA A 144 -5.31 -15.20 0.29
CA ALA A 144 -4.80 -16.15 1.27
C ALA A 144 -4.79 -17.61 0.76
N THR A 145 -5.63 -17.93 -0.23
CA THR A 145 -5.83 -19.31 -0.71
C THR A 145 -5.51 -19.49 -2.19
N GLU A 146 -5.78 -18.49 -3.03
CA GLU A 146 -5.72 -18.58 -4.49
C GLU A 146 -4.44 -17.99 -5.09
N ALA A 147 -3.73 -17.12 -4.38
CA ALA A 147 -2.47 -16.58 -4.86
C ALA A 147 -1.37 -17.66 -4.94
N PRO A 148 -0.31 -17.46 -5.74
CA PRO A 148 0.92 -18.23 -5.60
C PRO A 148 1.44 -18.19 -4.14
N LEU A 149 2.07 -19.27 -3.69
CA LEU A 149 2.39 -19.48 -2.27
C LEU A 149 3.18 -18.32 -1.65
N GLU A 150 4.13 -17.79 -2.40
CA GLU A 150 5.00 -16.68 -2.02
C GLU A 150 4.26 -15.34 -1.86
N TRP A 151 3.06 -15.22 -2.44
CA TRP A 151 2.21 -14.02 -2.38
C TRP A 151 0.98 -14.18 -1.48
N ARG A 152 0.87 -15.28 -0.74
CA ARG A 152 -0.24 -15.48 0.21
C ARG A 152 0.03 -14.70 1.50
N PRO A 153 -0.87 -13.80 1.93
CA PRO A 153 -0.70 -13.04 3.17
C PRO A 153 -1.11 -13.87 4.40
N VAL A 154 -0.41 -14.97 4.63
CA VAL A 154 -0.65 -15.89 5.76
C VAL A 154 0.58 -15.98 6.66
N PRO A 155 0.44 -16.17 7.99
CA PRO A 155 1.56 -16.18 8.93
C PRO A 155 2.68 -17.17 8.58
N ARG A 156 2.35 -18.30 7.96
CA ARG A 156 3.31 -19.35 7.57
C ARG A 156 4.15 -18.98 6.35
N ASN A 157 3.75 -17.98 5.55
CA ASN A 157 4.53 -17.53 4.41
C ASN A 157 5.67 -16.62 4.90
N ALA A 158 6.92 -17.08 4.81
CA ALA A 158 8.10 -16.31 5.22
C ALA A 158 8.27 -15.02 4.41
N SER A 159 7.85 -15.01 3.15
CA SER A 159 7.88 -13.83 2.29
C SER A 159 6.88 -12.77 2.74
N PHE A 160 5.82 -13.13 3.48
CA PHE A 160 4.83 -12.18 3.98
C PHE A 160 5.31 -11.51 5.28
N LEU A 161 5.71 -10.24 5.16
CA LEU A 161 6.21 -9.45 6.29
C LEU A 161 5.10 -9.02 7.25
N GLY A 162 3.87 -8.87 6.76
CA GLY A 162 2.71 -8.56 7.57
C GLY A 162 1.85 -7.43 7.02
N PHE A 163 0.92 -7.02 7.87
CA PHE A 163 0.06 -5.87 7.64
C PHE A 163 0.62 -4.64 8.33
N PHE A 164 0.57 -3.51 7.66
CA PHE A 164 1.18 -2.28 8.11
C PHE A 164 0.22 -1.10 8.00
N ARG A 165 0.33 -0.15 8.92
CA ARG A 165 -0.45 1.09 8.90
C ARG A 165 0.45 2.30 8.89
N PHE A 166 0.06 3.31 8.13
CA PHE A 166 0.78 4.58 8.11
C PHE A 166 0.83 5.18 9.52
N LYS A 167 2.02 5.56 9.99
CA LYS A 167 2.25 5.96 11.39
C LYS A 167 1.40 7.17 11.82
N GLU A 168 1.15 8.13 10.93
CA GLU A 168 0.29 9.29 11.25
C GLU A 168 -1.19 8.92 11.45
N TRP A 169 -1.59 7.68 11.14
CA TRP A 169 -2.96 7.20 11.32
C TRP A 169 -3.09 6.16 12.44
N MET A 170 -2.10 6.09 13.33
CA MET A 170 -2.09 5.21 14.50
C MET A 170 -2.81 5.81 15.71
N SER A 171 -3.06 7.13 15.71
CA SER A 171 -3.90 7.83 16.69
C SER A 171 -5.39 7.65 16.41
#